data_AF-A0A528BQ02-F1
#
_entry.id   AF-A0A528BQ02-F1
#
_cell.length_a   1.000
_cell.length_b   1.000
_cell.length_c   1.000
_cell.angle_alpha   90.00
_cell.angle_beta   90.00
_cell.angle_gamma   90.00
#
_symmetry.space_group_name_H-M   'P 1'
#
loop_
_entity.id
_entity.type
_entity.pdbx_description
1 polymer ?
#
loop_
_entity_poly.entity_id
_entity_poly.type
_entity_poly.pdbx_seq_one_letter_code
_entity_poly.pdbx_strand_id
1 'polypeptide(L)' 'MRLKIIGSAAGGGFPQWNCNYRLSRAARTGMAGVHSRTQSSIAASVDG' A
#
# COMPACT_ATOMS: atom_id res chain seq x y z
N MET A 1 -14.07 16.30 -11.25
CA MET A 1 -13.86 15.36 -10.12
C MET A 1 -12.64 14.49 -10.39
N ARG A 2 -11.65 14.54 -9.50
CA ARG A 2 -10.42 13.74 -9.50
C ARG A 2 -10.30 13.00 -8.17
N LEU A 3 -9.85 11.75 -8.24
CA LEU A 3 -9.57 10.92 -7.07
C LEU A 3 -8.11 10.47 -7.14
N LYS A 4 -7.36 10.67 -6.05
CA LYS A 4 -5.99 10.19 -5.89
C LYS A 4 -5.94 9.14 -4.80
N ILE A 5 -5.49 7.94 -5.14
CA ILE A 5 -5.17 6.91 -4.15
C ILE A 5 -3.84 7.26 -3.51
N ILE A 6 -3.87 7.59 -2.22
CA ILE A 6 -2.66 7.88 -1.43
C ILE A 6 -2.14 6.58 -0.79
N GLY A 7 -3.05 5.70 -0.39
CA GLY A 7 -2.73 4.38 0.14
C GLY A 7 -3.87 3.40 -0.02
N SER A 8 -3.53 2.11 -0.07
CA SER A 8 -4.46 1.03 -0.45
C SER A 8 -4.32 -0.24 0.39
N ALA A 9 -3.44 -0.25 1.38
CA ALA A 9 -3.36 -1.35 2.34
C ALA A 9 -4.33 -1.13 3.51
N ALA A 10 -4.70 -2.22 4.20
CA ALA A 10 -5.38 -2.14 5.49
C ALA A 10 -4.45 -1.56 6.59
N GLY A 11 -4.91 -1.60 7.84
CA GLY A 11 -4.12 -1.18 9.00
C GLY A 11 -2.76 -1.88 9.05
N GLY A 12 -1.72 -1.12 9.42
CA GLY A 12 -0.34 -1.61 9.46
C GLY A 12 0.43 -1.52 8.15
N GLY A 13 -0.24 -1.29 7.02
CA GLY A 13 0.40 -1.17 5.71
C GLY A 13 0.82 -2.51 5.12
N PHE A 14 1.50 -2.46 3.97
CA PHE A 14 2.09 -3.65 3.35
C PHE A 14 3.52 -3.36 2.84
N PRO A 15 4.53 -4.12 3.27
CA PRO A 15 4.49 -5.10 4.35
C PRO A 15 4.26 -4.42 5.71
N GLN A 16 3.43 -5.03 6.58
CA GLN A 16 3.30 -4.57 7.96
C GLN A 16 4.61 -4.81 8.72
N TRP A 17 4.99 -3.85 9.57
CA TRP A 17 6.32 -3.79 10.19
C TRP A 17 6.75 -5.09 10.89
N ASN A 18 5.85 -5.74 11.64
CA ASN A 18 6.09 -6.98 12.39
C ASN A 18 5.59 -8.24 11.68
N CYS A 19 5.16 -8.15 10.43
CA CYS A 19 4.70 -9.31 9.65
C CYS A 19 5.82 -9.85 8.75
N ASN A 20 6.00 -11.18 8.77
CA ASN A 20 6.95 -11.90 7.92
C ASN A 20 6.36 -13.14 7.21
N TYR A 21 5.03 -13.16 7.04
CA TYR A 21 4.36 -14.18 6.22
C TYR A 21 4.73 -14.04 4.73
N ARG A 22 4.37 -15.03 3.90
CA ARG A 22 4.84 -15.21 2.51
C ARG A 22 4.91 -13.92 1.68
N LEU A 23 3.84 -13.13 1.65
CA LEU A 23 3.78 -11.89 0.84
C LEU A 23 4.58 -10.74 1.45
N SER A 24 4.59 -10.58 2.78
CA SER A 24 5.42 -9.57 3.44
C SER A 24 6.91 -9.87 3.25
N ARG A 25 7.29 -11.15 3.29
CA ARG A 25 8.65 -11.59 2.96
C ARG A 25 9.00 -11.29 1.51
N ALA A 26 8.12 -11.65 0.58
CA ALA A 26 8.31 -11.39 -0.84
C ALA A 26 8.45 -9.89 -1.17
N ALA A 27 7.67 -9.02 -0.52
CA ALA A 27 7.78 -7.57 -0.64
C ALA A 27 9.15 -7.07 -0.14
N ARG A 28 9.63 -7.59 1.00
CA ARG A 28 10.94 -7.24 1.56
C ARG A 28 12.10 -7.72 0.69
N THR A 29 11.96 -8.86 0.01
CA THR A 29 12.98 -9.39 -0.90
C THR A 29 12.90 -8.83 -2.31
N GLY A 30 11.99 -7.88 -2.59
CA GLY A 30 11.87 -7.25 -3.90
C GLY A 30 11.30 -8.16 -5.00
N MET A 31 10.44 -9.12 -4.66
CA MET A 31 9.82 -10.02 -5.66
C MET A 31 8.99 -9.22 -6.67
N ALA A 32 9.23 -9.47 -7.97
CA ALA A 32 8.48 -8.83 -9.04
C ALA A 32 6.95 -9.05 -8.89
N GLY A 33 6.17 -8.00 -9.16
CA GLY A 33 4.71 -8.01 -9.00
C GLY A 33 4.20 -7.82 -7.57
N VAL A 34 5.08 -7.71 -6.57
CA VAL A 34 4.71 -7.41 -5.18
C VAL A 34 5.20 -6.02 -4.80
N HIS A 35 4.25 -5.10 -4.61
CA HIS A 35 4.52 -3.70 -4.32
C HIS A 35 4.10 -3.33 -2.90
N SER A 36 4.95 -2.57 -2.21
CA SER A 36 4.61 -1.97 -0.93
C SER A 36 3.45 -0.98 -1.08
N ARG A 37 2.66 -0.84 -0.02
CA ARG A 37 1.49 0.04 0.06
C ARG A 37 1.39 0.67 1.43
N THR A 38 1.10 1.96 1.45
CA THR A 38 0.72 2.71 2.64
C THR A 38 -0.73 2.37 3.04
N GLN A 39 -1.09 2.71 4.28
CA GLN A 39 -2.43 2.48 4.83
C GLN A 39 -3.51 3.25 4.04
N SER A 40 -4.73 2.73 4.05
CA SER A 40 -5.87 3.19 3.26
C SER A 40 -6.11 4.70 3.40
N SER A 41 -6.02 5.42 2.28
CA SER A 41 -6.30 6.86 2.21
C SER A 41 -6.51 7.31 0.76
N ILE A 42 -7.41 8.27 0.56
CA ILE A 42 -7.68 8.91 -0.73
C ILE A 42 -7.73 10.44 -0.59
N ALA A 43 -7.41 11.15 -1.66
CA ALA A 43 -7.75 12.57 -1.82
C ALA A 43 -8.76 12.73 -2.96
N ALA A 44 -9.70 13.64 -2.81
CA ALA A 44 -10.72 13.96 -3.79
C ALA A 44 -10.76 15.46 -4.05
N SER A 45 -10.89 15.86 -5.30
CA SER A 45 -10.95 17.26 -5.72
C SER A 45 -11.93 17.43 -6.87
N VAL A 46 -12.65 18.54 -6.94
CA VAL A 46 -13.60 18.80 -8.03
C VAL A 46 -12.93 19.44 -9.24
N ASP A 47 -11.90 20.26 -9.00
CA ASP A 47 -11.22 21.16 -9.92
C ASP A 47 -9.73 20.85 -10.13
N GLY A 48 -9.10 20.12 -9.23
CA GLY A 48 -7.74 19.60 -9.44
C GLY A 48 -6.89 19.57 -8.20
#